data_AF-A0AAJ7J3K2-F1
#
_entry.id   AF-A0AAJ7J3K2-F1
#
_cell.length_a   1.000
_cell.length_b   1.000
_cell.length_c   1.000
_cell.angle_alpha   90.00
_cell.angle_beta   90.00
_cell.angle_gamma   90.00
#
_symmetry.space_group_name_H-M   'P 1'
#
loop_
_entity.id
_entity.type
_entity.pdbx_description
1 polymer ?
#
loop_
_entity_poly.entity_id
_entity_poly.type
_entity_poly.pdbx_seq_one_letter_code
_entity_poly.pdbx_strand_id
1 'polypeptide(L)'
;MGNTPLHLAVAANKMPVVMLLLKAGADVTCLDHEGNSLLKLAQRKLSLLQNCADTETSKIKEEVQSIIDMLVSCLQQQKDIEADRKIETLVSIYSRLILSNTPNKVQSDVKDLLASLDGLSIGNQPADC
;
A
#
# COMPACT_ATOMS: atom_id res chain seq x y z
N MET A 1 -7.90 17.23 10.15
CA MET A 1 -6.91 16.16 10.39
C MET A 1 -7.52 15.20 11.38
N GLY A 2 -7.55 13.91 11.04
CA GLY A 2 -8.42 12.91 11.67
C GLY A 2 -8.10 11.52 11.15
N ASN A 3 -8.05 10.48 12.00
CA ASN A 3 -8.05 9.11 11.50
C ASN A 3 -9.36 8.90 10.75
N THR A 4 -9.29 8.81 9.43
CA THR A 4 -10.45 8.51 8.59
C THR A 4 -10.87 7.07 8.88
N PRO A 5 -12.14 6.71 8.62
CA PRO A 5 -12.56 5.31 8.66
C PRO A 5 -11.64 4.41 7.84
N LEU A 6 -11.06 4.95 6.75
CA LEU A 6 -10.12 4.26 5.90
C LEU A 6 -8.77 4.01 6.62
N HIS A 7 -8.21 5.01 7.31
CA HIS A 7 -7.00 4.84 8.12
C HIS A 7 -7.16 3.77 9.20
N LEU A 8 -8.30 3.79 9.90
CA LEU A 8 -8.59 2.80 10.95
C LEU A 8 -8.74 1.38 10.38
N ALA A 9 -9.39 1.24 9.22
CA ALA A 9 -9.56 -0.05 8.56
C ALA A 9 -8.21 -0.65 8.11
N VAL A 10 -7.29 0.17 7.61
CA VAL A 10 -5.93 -0.27 7.25
C VAL A 10 -5.13 -0.67 8.47
N ALA A 11 -5.13 0.16 9.52
CA ALA A 11 -4.43 -0.13 10.77
C ALA A 11 -4.96 -1.41 11.45
N ALA A 12 -6.28 -1.66 11.35
CA ALA A 12 -6.91 -2.87 11.87
C ALA A 12 -6.80 -4.10 10.94
N ASN A 13 -6.10 -3.97 9.80
CA ASN A 13 -5.97 -4.99 8.77
C ASN A 13 -7.32 -5.55 8.27
N LYS A 14 -8.35 -4.68 8.19
CA LYS A 14 -9.71 -5.06 7.79
C LYS A 14 -9.94 -4.80 6.31
N MET A 15 -9.32 -5.60 5.46
CA MET A 15 -9.39 -5.39 4.01
C MET A 15 -10.78 -5.34 3.40
N PRO A 16 -11.76 -6.17 3.83
CA PRO A 16 -13.13 -6.03 3.35
C PRO A 16 -13.71 -4.63 3.62
N VAL A 17 -13.36 -4.04 4.77
CA VAL A 17 -13.80 -2.69 5.16
C VAL A 17 -13.07 -1.63 4.34
N VAL A 18 -11.76 -1.79 4.13
CA VAL A 18 -10.96 -0.90 3.26
C VAL A 18 -11.56 -0.85 1.86
N MET A 19 -11.83 -2.01 1.25
CA MET A 19 -12.40 -2.07 -0.10
C MET A 19 -13.80 -1.45 -0.17
N LEU A 20 -14.62 -1.61 0.87
CA LEU A 20 -15.95 -1.01 0.93
C LEU A 20 -15.88 0.51 1.03
N LEU A 21 -14.97 1.04 1.86
CA LEU A 21 -14.74 2.47 1.99
C LEU A 21 -14.20 3.09 0.69
N LEU A 22 -13.25 2.41 0.03
CA LEU A 22 -12.74 2.86 -1.27
C LEU A 22 -13.85 2.88 -2.33
N LYS A 23 -14.67 1.83 -2.41
CA LYS A 23 -15.83 1.80 -3.32
C LYS A 23 -16.86 2.88 -3.01
N ALA A 24 -16.97 3.29 -1.75
CA ALA A 24 -17.83 4.40 -1.34
C ALA A 24 -17.24 5.78 -1.66
N GLY A 25 -16.07 5.87 -2.30
CA GLY A 25 -15.40 7.12 -2.63
C GLY A 25 -14.70 7.77 -1.44
N ALA A 26 -14.23 6.97 -0.48
CA ALA A 26 -13.44 7.48 0.64
C ALA A 26 -12.23 8.27 0.12
N ASP A 27 -12.04 9.47 0.67
CA ASP A 27 -10.93 10.32 0.28
C ASP A 27 -9.59 9.71 0.71
N VAL A 28 -8.79 9.35 -0.29
CA VAL A 28 -7.47 8.72 -0.15
C VAL A 28 -6.34 9.75 0.02
N THR A 29 -6.66 11.04 -0.14
CA THR A 29 -5.71 12.16 0.01
C THR A 29 -5.63 12.68 1.44
N CYS A 30 -6.61 12.31 2.28
CA CYS A 30 -6.64 12.67 3.69
C CYS A 30 -5.42 12.11 4.44
N LEU A 31 -4.91 12.88 5.39
CA LEU A 31 -3.86 12.48 6.31
C LEU A 31 -4.45 12.01 7.65
N ASP A 32 -3.84 10.99 8.24
CA ASP A 32 -4.17 10.48 9.57
C ASP A 32 -3.72 11.45 10.68
N HIS A 33 -3.89 11.07 11.96
CA HIS A 33 -3.44 11.90 13.10
C HIS A 33 -1.92 12.12 13.15
N GLU A 34 -1.15 11.24 12.53
CA GLU A 34 0.31 11.34 12.46
C GLU A 34 0.78 12.07 11.19
N GLY A 35 -0.14 12.63 10.39
CA GLY A 35 0.18 13.27 9.11
C GLY A 35 0.55 12.29 8.00
N ASN A 36 0.29 10.99 8.20
CA ASN A 36 0.55 9.96 7.20
C ASN A 36 -0.59 9.89 6.20
N SER A 37 -0.25 9.85 4.90
CA SER A 37 -1.19 9.44 3.86
C SER A 37 -1.40 7.93 3.87
N LEU A 38 -2.44 7.47 3.20
CA LEU A 38 -2.70 6.04 3.02
C LEU A 38 -1.50 5.28 2.40
N LEU A 39 -0.79 5.92 1.47
CA LEU A 39 0.44 5.38 0.87
C LEU A 39 1.52 5.16 1.93
N LYS A 40 1.69 6.12 2.85
CA LYS A 40 2.68 6.01 3.92
C LYS A 40 2.35 4.90 4.91
N LEU A 41 1.06 4.70 5.21
CA LEU A 41 0.57 3.56 6.00
C LEU A 41 0.88 2.21 5.32
N ALA A 42 0.63 2.12 4.01
CA ALA A 42 0.98 0.93 3.22
C ALA A 42 2.47 0.61 3.28
N GLN A 43 3.33 1.62 3.11
CA GLN A 43 4.79 1.48 3.22
C GLN A 43 5.22 1.01 4.62
N ARG A 44 4.69 1.61 5.69
CA ARG A 44 5.01 1.17 7.07
C ARG A 44 4.65 -0.29 7.27
N LYS A 45 3.49 -0.72 6.79
CA LYS A 45 3.04 -2.11 6.90
C LYS A 45 3.96 -3.06 6.10
N LEU A 46 4.30 -2.72 4.86
CA LEU A 46 5.26 -3.51 4.06
C LEU A 46 6.64 -3.61 4.72
N SER A 47 7.12 -2.53 5.35
CA SER A 47 8.40 -2.53 6.06
C SER A 47 8.38 -3.46 7.29
N LEU A 48 7.25 -3.54 8.00
CA LEU A 48 7.07 -4.51 9.09
C LEU A 48 7.09 -5.95 8.57
N LEU A 49 6.44 -6.21 7.43
CA LEU A 49 6.44 -7.53 6.79
C LEU A 49 7.83 -7.93 6.28
N GLN A 50 8.62 -6.96 5.79
CA GLN A 50 9.98 -7.20 5.32
C GLN A 50 10.91 -7.69 6.43
N ASN A 51 10.77 -7.15 7.65
CA ASN A 51 11.66 -7.45 8.78
C ASN A 51 11.23 -8.69 9.58
N CYS A 52 10.04 -9.26 9.31
CA CYS A 52 9.53 -10.40 10.04
C CYS A 52 10.06 -11.72 9.44
N ALA A 53 11.12 -12.28 10.01
CA ALA A 53 11.75 -13.51 9.52
C ALA A 53 10.92 -14.79 9.78
N ASP A 54 10.04 -14.76 10.79
CA ASP A 54 9.27 -15.94 11.23
C ASP A 54 7.90 -16.08 10.54
N THR A 55 7.55 -15.16 9.63
CA THR A 55 6.23 -15.18 8.97
C THR A 55 6.25 -16.10 7.75
N GLU A 56 5.24 -16.97 7.67
CA GLU A 56 5.04 -17.84 6.53
C GLU A 56 4.92 -17.03 5.23
N THR A 57 5.66 -17.46 4.20
CA THR A 57 5.69 -16.83 2.87
C THR A 57 4.28 -16.59 2.32
N SER A 58 3.35 -17.52 2.54
CA SER A 58 1.95 -17.41 2.10
C SER A 58 1.24 -16.21 2.75
N LYS A 59 1.44 -15.99 4.05
CA LYS A 59 0.86 -14.85 4.78
C LYS A 59 1.44 -13.53 4.28
N ILE A 60 2.76 -13.47 4.02
CA ILE A 60 3.38 -12.28 3.45
C ILE A 60 2.74 -11.95 2.10
N LYS A 61 2.55 -12.94 1.23
CA LYS A 61 1.90 -12.76 -0.08
C LYS A 61 0.47 -12.22 0.05
N GLU A 62 -0.34 -12.79 0.95
CA GLU A 62 -1.73 -12.34 1.21
C GLU A 62 -1.79 -10.90 1.74
N GLU A 63 -0.89 -10.56 2.65
CA GLU A 63 -0.80 -9.21 3.23
C GLU A 63 -0.32 -8.19 2.19
N VAL A 64 0.70 -8.53 1.39
CA VAL A 64 1.19 -7.69 0.31
C VAL A 64 0.10 -7.51 -0.75
N GLN A 65 -0.61 -8.58 -1.13
CA GLN A 65 -1.73 -8.52 -2.07
C GLN A 65 -2.78 -7.51 -1.63
N SER A 66 -3.18 -7.60 -0.37
CA SER A 66 -4.15 -6.70 0.23
C SER A 66 -3.73 -5.23 0.16
N ILE A 67 -2.44 -4.96 0.38
CA ILE A 67 -1.88 -3.62 0.28
C ILE A 67 -1.86 -3.14 -1.17
N ILE A 68 -1.48 -4.01 -2.12
CA ILE A 68 -1.48 -3.68 -3.55
C ILE A 68 -2.91 -3.36 -4.03
N ASP A 69 -3.89 -4.21 -3.72
CA ASP A 69 -5.29 -4.01 -4.13
C ASP A 69 -5.84 -2.67 -3.63
N MET A 70 -5.49 -2.30 -2.39
CA MET A 70 -5.82 -1.01 -1.81
C MET A 70 -5.15 0.14 -2.58
N LEU A 71 -3.83 0.05 -2.81
CA LEU A 71 -3.06 1.09 -3.51
C LEU A 71 -3.53 1.28 -4.95
N VAL A 72 -3.80 0.20 -5.67
CA VAL A 72 -4.36 0.23 -7.02
C VAL A 72 -5.71 0.93 -7.00
N SER A 73 -6.59 0.55 -6.06
CA SER A 73 -7.91 1.19 -5.92
C SER A 73 -7.80 2.68 -5.57
N CYS A 74 -6.77 3.09 -4.82
CA CYS A 74 -6.53 4.51 -4.52
C CYS A 74 -6.00 5.28 -5.72
N LEU A 75 -5.05 4.70 -6.46
CA LEU A 75 -4.48 5.30 -7.66
C LEU A 75 -5.54 5.41 -8.76
N GLN A 76 -6.45 4.44 -8.89
CA GLN A 76 -7.58 4.52 -9.82
C GLN A 76 -8.57 5.65 -9.52
N GLN A 77 -8.68 6.08 -8.25
CA GLN A 77 -9.51 7.23 -7.88
C GLN A 77 -8.84 8.58 -8.18
N GLN A 78 -7.51 8.59 -8.33
CA GLN A 78 -6.78 9.73 -8.83
C GLN A 78 -6.90 9.70 -10.35
N LYS A 79 -7.64 10.65 -10.94
CA LYS A 79 -7.79 10.78 -12.41
C LYS A 79 -6.51 11.30 -13.07
N ASP A 80 -5.38 10.67 -12.77
CA ASP A 80 -4.05 11.06 -13.22
C ASP A 80 -3.55 10.03 -14.24
N ILE A 81 -3.03 10.50 -15.38
CA ILE A 81 -2.45 9.64 -16.42
C ILE A 81 -1.22 8.89 -15.85
N GLU A 82 -0.54 9.48 -14.87
CA GLU A 82 0.58 8.85 -14.21
C GLU A 82 0.14 7.68 -13.31
N ALA A 83 -1.12 7.64 -12.84
CA ALA A 83 -1.63 6.55 -12.00
C ALA A 83 -1.56 5.19 -12.70
N ASP A 84 -1.82 5.13 -14.01
CA ASP A 84 -1.80 3.88 -14.78
C ASP A 84 -0.40 3.25 -14.84
N ARG A 85 0.64 4.06 -15.08
CA ARG A 85 2.06 3.59 -15.06
C ARG A 85 2.46 3.08 -13.68
N LYS A 86 1.98 3.76 -12.64
CA LYS A 86 2.23 3.38 -11.24
C LYS A 86 1.55 2.04 -10.93
N ILE A 87 0.30 1.86 -11.35
CA ILE A 87 -0.45 0.60 -11.20
C ILE A 87 0.27 -0.54 -11.92
N GLU A 88 0.71 -0.33 -13.16
CA GLU A 88 1.44 -1.34 -13.93
C GLU A 88 2.73 -1.77 -13.21
N THR A 89 3.49 -0.82 -12.68
CA THR A 89 4.70 -1.09 -11.90
C THR A 89 4.40 -1.91 -10.65
N LEU A 90 3.37 -1.55 -9.89
CA LEU A 90 2.95 -2.26 -8.67
C LEU A 90 2.51 -3.71 -8.98
N VAL A 91 1.69 -3.89 -10.01
CA VAL A 91 1.18 -5.21 -10.43
C VAL A 91 2.32 -6.09 -10.96
N SER A 92 3.27 -5.51 -11.70
CA SER A 92 4.45 -6.22 -12.20
C SER A 92 5.32 -6.77 -11.05
N ILE A 93 5.63 -5.92 -10.07
CA ILE A 93 6.44 -6.34 -8.90
C ILE A 93 5.68 -7.39 -8.09
N TYR A 94 4.37 -7.20 -7.88
CA TYR A 94 3.52 -8.15 -7.17
C TYR A 94 3.45 -9.51 -7.88
N SER A 95 3.35 -9.52 -9.23
CA SER A 95 3.35 -10.76 -10.02
C SER A 95 4.64 -11.55 -9.82
N ARG A 96 5.79 -10.88 -9.76
CA ARG A 96 7.07 -11.54 -9.44
C ARG A 96 7.04 -12.12 -8.02
N LEU A 97 6.52 -11.37 -7.06
CA LEU A 97 6.42 -11.78 -5.65
C LEU A 97 5.52 -13.02 -5.47
N ILE A 98 4.41 -13.13 -6.20
CA ILE A 98 3.55 -14.33 -6.17
C ILE A 98 4.32 -15.58 -6.63
N LEU A 99 5.13 -15.45 -7.68
CA LEU A 99 5.91 -16.54 -8.25
C LEU A 99 7.12 -16.95 -7.37
N SER A 100 7.46 -16.15 -6.38
CA SER A 100 8.59 -16.41 -5.49
C SER A 100 8.29 -17.52 -4.50
N ASN A 101 9.07 -18.59 -4.54
CA ASN A 101 8.86 -19.80 -3.73
C ASN A 101 9.74 -19.86 -2.47
N THR A 102 10.62 -18.89 -2.26
CA THR A 102 11.55 -18.87 -1.12
C THR A 102 11.36 -17.59 -0.29
N PRO A 103 11.50 -17.68 1.05
CA PRO A 103 11.32 -16.53 1.94
C PRO A 103 12.30 -15.40 1.61
N ASN A 104 13.57 -15.72 1.28
CA ASN A 104 14.57 -14.75 0.87
C ASN A 104 14.17 -13.97 -0.39
N LYS A 105 13.58 -14.68 -1.37
CA LYS A 105 13.16 -14.04 -2.62
C LYS A 105 11.93 -13.15 -2.39
N VAL A 106 10.98 -13.60 -1.57
CA VAL A 106 9.81 -12.81 -1.15
C VAL A 106 10.25 -11.53 -0.45
N GLN A 107 11.19 -11.61 0.50
CA GLN A 107 11.74 -10.41 1.16
C GLN A 107 12.42 -9.45 0.19
N SER A 108 13.18 -9.96 -0.78
CA SER A 108 13.78 -9.15 -1.84
C SER A 108 12.72 -8.43 -2.67
N ASP A 109 11.66 -9.13 -3.06
CA ASP A 109 10.60 -8.55 -3.89
C ASP A 109 9.76 -7.53 -3.09
N VAL A 110 9.52 -7.75 -1.79
CA VAL A 110 8.89 -6.75 -0.89
C VAL A 110 9.76 -5.50 -0.77
N LYS A 111 11.09 -5.67 -0.70
CA LYS A 111 12.04 -4.55 -0.67
C LYS A 111 11.99 -3.74 -1.97
N ASP A 112 11.96 -4.42 -3.12
CA ASP A 112 11.85 -3.76 -4.43
C ASP A 112 10.51 -3.01 -4.58
N LEU A 113 9.43 -3.58 -4.03
CA LEU A 113 8.13 -2.93 -3.98
C LEU A 113 8.17 -1.66 -3.12
N LEU A 114 8.78 -1.72 -1.94
CA LEU A 114 8.99 -0.57 -1.06
C LEU A 114 9.81 0.53 -1.74
N ALA A 115 10.92 0.17 -2.40
CA ALA A 115 11.75 1.13 -3.12
C ALA A 115 10.99 1.83 -4.25
N SER A 116 10.14 1.08 -4.95
CA SER A 116 9.25 1.64 -5.97
C SER A 116 8.21 2.58 -5.36
N LEU A 117 7.64 2.23 -4.20
CA LEU A 117 6.71 3.06 -3.44
C LEU A 117 7.34 4.34 -2.87
N ASP A 118 8.61 4.32 -2.48
CA ASP A 118 9.32 5.54 -2.06
C ASP A 118 9.52 6.51 -3.22
N GLY A 119 9.78 6.00 -4.43
CA GLY A 119 9.78 6.81 -5.66
C GLY A 119 8.40 7.34 -6.05
N LEU A 120 7.33 6.75 -5.53
CA LEU A 120 5.94 7.13 -5.81
C LEU A 120 5.45 8.31 -4.99
N SER A 121 6.31 8.93 -4.15
CA SER A 121 5.97 10.04 -3.25
C SER A 121 5.03 11.04 -3.92
N ILE A 122 3.73 10.86 -3.68
CA ILE A 122 2.69 11.79 -4.07
C ILE A 122 2.99 13.00 -3.19
N GLY A 123 3.42 14.10 -3.81
CA GLY A 123 3.94 15.26 -3.10
C GLY A 123 2.97 15.72 -2.02
N ASN A 124 3.24 15.33 -0.78
CA ASN A 124 2.79 16.07 0.39
C ASN A 124 3.71 17.29 0.50
N GLN A 125 3.48 18.29 -0.35
CA GLN A 125 3.72 19.65 0.15
C GLN A 125 2.65 19.88 1.22
N PRO A 126 3.04 20.13 2.49
CA PRO A 126 2.09 20.68 3.43
C PRO A 126 1.57 21.97 2.79
N ALA A 127 0.26 22.05 2.57
CA ALA A 127 -0.35 23.34 2.28
C ALA A 127 -0.07 24.20 3.51
N ASP A 128 0.85 25.14 3.34
CA ASP A 128 1.16 26.20 4.28
C ASP A 128 -0.15 26.77 4.85
N CYS A 129 -0.23 26.82 6.17
CA CYS A 129 -1.08 27.74 6.90
C CYS A 129 -0.17 28.56 7.82
#